data_AF-A0A7W1DI13-F1
#
_entry.id   AF-A0A7W1DI13-F1
#
_cell.length_a   1.000
_cell.length_b   1.000
_cell.length_c   1.000
_cell.angle_alpha   90.00
_cell.angle_beta   90.00
_cell.angle_gamma   90.00
#
_symmetry.space_group_name_H-M   'P 1'
#
loop_
_entity.id
_entity.type
_entity.pdbx_description
1 polymer ?
#
loop_
_entity_poly.entity_id
_entity_poly.type
_entity_poly.pdbx_seq_one_letter_code
_entity_poly.pdbx_strand_id
1 'polypeptide(L)'
;MEVGVRELAAHPGCAFVSGLCRYIAADGSPILRLEQERVEGDPHIELLRAGPILVPAVMYRRSIFDTVGGFDESYRAAEDYALYYRVASRFPIHLHDKLVAEVRRHDGSMTRDFPLMLRSNLGALRTQRRYVKGNRRHEEAYRAGIRFWRDCYAFLTVAQTRTRFEKREWLAALRGVLALLQYYPQGLPLLANGRGIERRKATRWLDSRKQELRISEVQLRDRRRRLHALIEESGDNERQVEELKDILSDERRKVQGLKKRIRRRSRRLQELDRDTQPGLTHRIRRISGRIGPAESGMPAAIPTVALLPWGNVLEDYLDMIGLSLDDFLTAYRGTWMFGYVDALERVGVRTVLVIWSRNV
;
A
#
# COMPACT_ATOMS: atom_id res chain seq x y z
N MET A 1 5.35 19.60 -1.89
CA MET A 1 4.78 20.50 -0.86
C MET A 1 3.95 21.63 -1.47
N GLU A 2 4.51 22.46 -2.35
CA GLU A 2 3.87 23.67 -2.92
C GLU A 2 2.41 23.50 -3.35
N VAL A 3 2.09 22.41 -4.06
CA VAL A 3 0.71 22.08 -4.47
C VAL A 3 -0.24 22.09 -3.26
N GLY A 4 0.08 21.38 -2.18
CA GLY A 4 -0.77 21.31 -0.99
C GLY A 4 -0.95 22.67 -0.30
N VAL A 5 0.09 23.52 -0.30
CA VAL A 5 0.00 24.89 0.23
C VAL A 5 -0.96 25.74 -0.61
N ARG A 6 -0.83 25.67 -1.94
CA ARG A 6 -1.72 26.38 -2.87
C ARG A 6 -3.15 25.90 -2.76
N GLU A 7 -3.40 24.58 -2.71
CA GLU A 7 -4.75 24.05 -2.58
C GLU A 7 -5.37 24.42 -1.21
N LEU A 8 -4.58 24.50 -0.12
CA LEU A 8 -5.07 25.04 1.16
C LEU A 8 -5.37 26.55 1.08
N ALA A 9 -4.55 27.34 0.36
CA ALA A 9 -4.82 28.77 0.18
C ALA A 9 -6.12 29.00 -0.63
N ALA A 10 -6.34 28.20 -1.68
CA ALA A 10 -7.55 28.24 -2.51
C ALA A 10 -8.82 27.75 -1.77
N HIS A 11 -8.67 26.89 -0.76
CA HIS A 11 -9.79 26.31 0.00
C HIS A 11 -9.70 26.71 1.49
N PRO A 12 -9.95 27.99 1.85
CA PRO A 12 -9.74 28.51 3.22
C PRO A 12 -10.54 27.75 4.29
N GLY A 13 -11.77 27.33 3.98
CA GLY A 13 -12.60 26.55 4.90
C GLY A 13 -12.21 25.08 5.09
N CYS A 14 -11.35 24.52 4.22
CA CYS A 14 -10.95 23.11 4.32
C CYS A 14 -9.92 22.86 5.43
N ALA A 15 -10.13 21.79 6.19
CA ALA A 15 -9.25 21.37 7.29
C ALA A 15 -7.94 20.72 6.79
N PHE A 16 -8.02 19.93 5.73
CA PHE A 16 -6.87 19.41 5.00
C PHE A 16 -7.16 19.30 3.50
N VAL A 17 -6.08 19.20 2.73
CA VAL A 17 -6.10 18.79 1.32
C VAL A 17 -5.36 17.45 1.16
N SER A 18 -5.73 16.64 0.17
CA SER A 18 -4.93 15.48 -0.24
C SER A 18 -4.82 15.37 -1.76
N GLY A 19 -3.63 15.00 -2.22
CA GLY A 19 -3.41 14.61 -3.62
C GLY A 19 -3.53 13.12 -3.88
N LEU A 20 -3.16 12.74 -5.11
CA LEU A 20 -2.99 11.35 -5.52
C LEU A 20 -1.59 10.84 -5.17
N CYS A 21 -1.49 9.53 -4.92
CA CYS A 21 -0.24 8.79 -4.92
C CYS A 21 -0.19 7.76 -6.03
N ARG A 22 1.03 7.45 -6.48
CA ARG A 22 1.31 6.29 -7.31
C ARG A 22 1.88 5.16 -6.47
N TYR A 23 1.35 3.95 -6.60
CA TYR A 23 2.00 2.80 -5.98
C TYR A 23 3.20 2.33 -6.79
N ILE A 24 4.34 2.11 -6.13
CA ILE A 24 5.57 1.60 -6.74
C ILE A 24 6.00 0.28 -6.07
N ALA A 25 6.69 -0.56 -6.84
CA ALA A 25 7.33 -1.77 -6.34
C ALA A 25 8.69 -1.45 -5.69
N ALA A 26 9.37 -2.48 -5.17
CA ALA A 26 10.67 -2.31 -4.52
C ALA A 26 11.76 -1.77 -5.46
N ASP A 27 11.67 -2.08 -6.76
CA ASP A 27 12.51 -1.60 -7.86
C ASP A 27 12.11 -0.21 -8.40
N GLY A 28 11.15 0.47 -7.76
CA GLY A 28 10.60 1.74 -8.22
C GLY A 28 9.58 1.64 -9.36
N SER A 29 9.36 0.45 -9.94
CA SER A 29 8.44 0.31 -11.07
C SER A 29 6.97 0.54 -10.68
N PRO A 30 6.14 1.16 -11.55
CA PRO A 30 4.78 1.52 -11.21
C PRO A 30 3.83 0.30 -11.15
N ILE A 31 3.07 0.22 -10.06
CA ILE A 31 2.06 -0.81 -9.82
C ILE A 31 0.71 -0.34 -10.39
N LEU A 32 0.58 -0.41 -11.72
CA LEU A 32 -0.58 0.09 -12.48
C LEU A 32 -1.95 -0.41 -11.97
N ARG A 33 -2.04 -1.67 -11.52
CA ARG A 33 -3.27 -2.27 -10.98
C ARG A 33 -3.75 -1.68 -9.63
N LEU A 34 -2.98 -0.78 -9.03
CA LEU A 34 -3.31 -0.04 -7.81
C LEU A 34 -3.34 1.48 -8.07
N GLU A 35 -3.32 1.92 -9.32
CA GLU A 35 -3.41 3.35 -9.68
C GLU A 35 -4.64 3.98 -9.03
N GLN A 36 -4.43 5.14 -8.39
CA GLN A 36 -5.47 5.81 -7.63
C GLN A 36 -6.34 6.62 -8.58
N GLU A 37 -7.64 6.31 -8.60
CA GLU A 37 -8.61 7.05 -9.40
C GLU A 37 -8.83 8.46 -8.81
N ARG A 38 -9.13 9.43 -9.69
CA ARG A 38 -9.57 10.76 -9.26
C ARG A 38 -10.88 10.61 -8.49
N VAL A 39 -10.97 11.29 -7.35
CA VAL A 39 -12.22 11.36 -6.60
C VAL A 39 -13.15 12.37 -7.26
N GLU A 40 -14.36 11.91 -7.58
CA GLU A 40 -15.45 12.73 -8.12
C GLU A 40 -16.57 12.86 -7.07
N GLY A 41 -17.17 14.05 -6.98
CA GLY A 41 -18.22 14.33 -6.00
C GLY A 41 -17.68 14.79 -4.64
N ASP A 42 -18.43 14.48 -3.58
CA ASP A 42 -18.19 14.94 -2.21
C ASP A 42 -17.07 14.12 -1.53
N PRO A 43 -15.93 14.75 -1.15
CA PRO A 43 -14.81 14.08 -0.50
C PRO A 43 -15.14 13.32 0.79
N HIS A 44 -16.11 13.77 1.59
CA HIS A 44 -16.49 13.10 2.84
C HIS A 44 -17.32 11.84 2.55
N ILE A 45 -18.25 11.93 1.59
CA ILE A 45 -18.99 10.75 1.09
C ILE A 45 -18.01 9.71 0.54
N GLU A 46 -17.00 10.15 -0.21
CA GLU A 46 -16.01 9.25 -0.82
C GLU A 46 -15.04 8.64 0.20
N LEU A 47 -14.64 9.39 1.21
CA LEU A 47 -13.91 8.89 2.38
C LEU A 47 -14.69 7.80 3.15
N LEU A 48 -16.00 7.99 3.32
CA LEU A 48 -16.89 6.97 3.90
C LEU A 48 -17.07 5.75 2.97
N ARG A 49 -17.05 5.96 1.64
CA ARG A 49 -17.35 4.93 0.63
C ARG A 49 -16.19 3.98 0.35
N ALA A 50 -14.97 4.51 0.16
CA ALA A 50 -13.89 3.78 -0.51
C ALA A 50 -12.48 4.06 0.01
N GLY A 51 -12.31 4.87 1.07
CA GLY A 51 -11.00 5.20 1.64
C GLY A 51 -9.97 5.67 0.60
N PRO A 52 -10.16 6.85 -0.03
CA PRO A 52 -9.38 7.28 -1.18
C PRO A 52 -8.14 8.11 -0.79
N ILE A 53 -7.70 8.08 0.48
CA ILE A 53 -6.64 8.96 1.00
C ILE A 53 -5.42 8.13 1.37
N LEU A 54 -4.24 8.63 1.04
CA LEU A 54 -2.95 8.00 1.36
C LEU A 54 -2.06 9.03 2.06
N VAL A 55 -1.55 8.63 3.24
CA VAL A 55 -0.82 9.49 4.19
C VAL A 55 0.17 10.48 3.54
N PRO A 56 1.09 10.08 2.63
CA PRO A 56 2.11 11.01 2.13
C PRO A 56 1.59 12.09 1.18
N ALA A 57 0.30 12.07 0.80
CA ALA A 57 -0.31 13.11 -0.03
C ALA A 57 -1.12 14.16 0.75
N VAL A 58 -1.22 14.05 2.08
CA VAL A 58 -2.10 14.91 2.90
C VAL A 58 -1.35 16.12 3.48
N MET A 59 -1.99 17.29 3.46
CA MET A 59 -1.53 18.50 4.14
C MET A 59 -2.64 19.14 4.98
N TYR A 60 -2.39 19.34 6.27
CA TYR A 60 -3.34 19.84 7.26
C TYR A 60 -3.08 21.31 7.62
N ARG A 61 -4.12 22.03 8.06
CA ARG A 61 -3.94 23.24 8.88
C ARG A 61 -3.61 22.83 10.32
N ARG A 62 -2.62 23.46 10.97
CA ARG A 62 -2.25 23.13 12.36
C ARG A 62 -3.41 23.28 13.35
N SER A 63 -4.30 24.25 13.16
CA SER A 63 -5.42 24.54 14.06
C SER A 63 -6.46 23.42 14.19
N ILE A 64 -6.52 22.48 13.24
CA ILE A 64 -7.51 21.39 13.29
C ILE A 64 -7.24 20.44 14.46
N PHE A 65 -5.96 20.21 14.78
CA PHE A 65 -5.55 19.31 15.85
C PHE A 65 -5.96 19.81 17.24
N ASP A 66 -6.10 21.13 17.41
CA ASP A 66 -6.57 21.74 18.66
C ASP A 66 -8.08 21.48 18.88
N THR A 67 -8.83 21.12 17.81
CA THR A 67 -10.27 20.80 17.87
C THR A 67 -10.58 19.30 17.77
N VAL A 68 -9.81 18.52 17.00
CA VAL A 68 -10.05 17.08 16.78
C VAL A 68 -9.09 16.14 17.52
N GLY A 69 -8.02 16.69 18.10
CA GLY A 69 -6.91 15.93 18.68
C GLY A 69 -5.94 15.38 17.62
N GLY A 70 -4.82 14.83 18.09
CA GLY A 70 -3.84 14.12 17.26
C GLY A 70 -4.31 12.71 16.86
N PHE A 71 -3.36 11.88 16.43
CA PHE A 71 -3.59 10.44 16.22
C PHE A 71 -4.04 9.76 17.51
N ASP A 72 -4.85 8.72 17.38
CA ASP A 72 -5.28 7.89 18.51
C ASP A 72 -4.31 6.71 18.65
N GLU A 73 -3.43 6.78 19.63
CA GLU A 73 -2.33 5.82 19.87
C GLU A 73 -2.82 4.40 20.21
N SER A 74 -4.12 4.20 20.48
CA SER A 74 -4.69 2.86 20.63
C SER A 74 -4.78 2.09 19.29
N TYR A 75 -4.68 2.79 18.16
CA TYR A 75 -4.69 2.18 16.83
C TYR A 75 -3.30 1.66 16.46
N ARG A 76 -3.24 0.36 16.18
CA ARG A 76 -2.04 -0.31 15.63
C ARG A 76 -1.96 -0.32 14.10
N ALA A 77 -2.96 0.28 13.44
CA ALA A 77 -3.12 0.48 12.01
C ALA A 77 -4.40 1.31 11.80
N ALA A 78 -4.55 2.01 10.66
CA ALA A 78 -5.72 2.82 10.32
C ALA A 78 -5.98 4.01 11.28
N GLU A 79 -4.96 4.43 12.02
CA GLU A 79 -4.89 5.65 12.83
C GLU A 79 -5.09 6.91 11.97
N ASP A 80 -4.61 6.87 10.73
CA ASP A 80 -4.82 7.87 9.69
C ASP A 80 -6.31 7.98 9.31
N TYR A 81 -6.97 6.86 9.04
CA TYR A 81 -8.40 6.82 8.79
C TYR A 81 -9.23 7.28 9.98
N ALA A 82 -8.86 6.90 11.20
CA ALA A 82 -9.50 7.38 12.42
C ALA A 82 -9.39 8.92 12.57
N LEU A 83 -8.27 9.52 12.15
CA LEU A 83 -8.11 10.98 12.06
C LEU A 83 -8.94 11.59 10.93
N TYR A 84 -8.85 11.09 9.69
CA TYR A 84 -9.59 11.62 8.55
C TYR A 84 -11.10 11.65 8.83
N TYR A 85 -11.65 10.57 9.39
CA TYR A 85 -13.05 10.46 9.77
C TYR A 85 -13.46 11.45 10.86
N ARG A 86 -12.61 11.72 11.88
CA ARG A 86 -12.88 12.74 12.90
C ARG A 86 -12.84 14.17 12.36
N VAL A 87 -11.99 14.44 11.36
CA VAL A 87 -11.92 15.74 10.69
C VAL A 87 -13.11 15.94 9.76
N ALA A 88 -13.36 15.01 8.83
CA ALA A 88 -14.39 15.14 7.80
C ALA A 88 -15.83 15.19 8.35
N SER A 89 -16.06 14.62 9.54
CA SER A 89 -17.34 14.72 10.25
C SER A 89 -17.61 16.08 10.90
N ARG A 90 -16.66 17.02 10.85
CA ARG A 90 -16.77 18.37 11.44
C ARG A 90 -16.39 19.50 10.49
N PHE A 91 -15.48 19.26 9.56
CA PHE A 91 -14.91 20.26 8.66
C PHE A 91 -14.87 19.71 7.23
N PRO A 92 -15.05 20.57 6.20
CA PRO A 92 -14.84 20.15 4.83
C PRO A 92 -13.37 19.80 4.58
N ILE A 93 -13.16 18.92 3.60
CA ILE A 93 -11.85 18.46 3.15
C ILE A 93 -11.84 18.54 1.62
N HIS A 94 -10.66 18.65 1.01
CA HIS A 94 -10.53 18.73 -0.45
C HIS A 94 -9.56 17.69 -0.99
N LEU A 95 -9.90 17.06 -2.11
CA LEU A 95 -9.09 16.01 -2.76
C LEU A 95 -8.78 16.46 -4.19
N HIS A 96 -7.50 16.67 -4.49
CA HIS A 96 -7.05 17.22 -5.76
C HIS A 96 -6.40 16.16 -6.66
N ASP A 97 -6.51 16.33 -7.99
CA ASP A 97 -6.08 15.34 -8.98
C ASP A 97 -4.56 15.30 -9.25
N LYS A 98 -3.77 16.14 -8.57
CA LYS A 98 -2.31 16.16 -8.72
C LYS A 98 -1.66 14.98 -8.00
N LEU A 99 -0.82 14.24 -8.73
CA LEU A 99 0.11 13.26 -8.19
C LEU A 99 1.20 13.98 -7.40
N VAL A 100 1.34 13.67 -6.10
CA VAL A 100 2.28 14.37 -5.20
C VAL A 100 3.22 13.45 -4.42
N ALA A 101 2.99 12.13 -4.43
CA ALA A 101 3.82 11.17 -3.71
C ALA A 101 3.81 9.77 -4.38
N GLU A 102 4.81 8.95 -4.04
CA GLU A 102 4.86 7.54 -4.44
C GLU A 102 4.88 6.62 -3.20
N VAL A 103 4.03 5.59 -3.20
CA VAL A 103 3.85 4.66 -2.08
C VAL A 103 4.46 3.30 -2.44
N ARG A 104 5.62 3.00 -1.85
CA ARG A 104 6.29 1.72 -2.05
C ARG A 104 5.54 0.58 -1.35
N ARG A 105 5.21 -0.49 -2.09
CA ARG A 105 4.70 -1.75 -1.51
C ARG A 105 5.70 -2.89 -1.68
N HIS A 106 5.96 -3.58 -0.58
CA HIS A 106 6.83 -4.75 -0.49
C HIS A 106 6.20 -5.80 0.44
N ASP A 107 6.83 -6.96 0.57
CA ASP A 107 6.25 -8.08 1.32
C ASP A 107 6.25 -7.90 2.86
N GLY A 108 7.01 -6.91 3.37
CA GLY A 108 7.05 -6.53 4.79
C GLY A 108 6.08 -5.40 5.19
N SER A 109 5.35 -4.78 4.26
CA SER A 109 4.46 -3.66 4.58
C SER A 109 3.31 -4.08 5.52
N MET A 110 3.02 -3.28 6.55
CA MET A 110 1.94 -3.52 7.54
C MET A 110 0.58 -3.86 6.90
N THR A 111 0.28 -3.30 5.72
CA THR A 111 -0.93 -3.57 4.92
C THR A 111 -1.11 -5.03 4.49
N ARG A 112 -0.23 -5.93 4.92
CA ARG A 112 -0.25 -7.38 4.71
C ARG A 112 -0.58 -8.21 5.95
N ASP A 113 -0.75 -7.62 7.13
CA ASP A 113 -1.53 -8.27 8.20
C ASP A 113 -3.01 -7.97 7.96
N PHE A 114 -3.65 -8.84 7.18
CA PHE A 114 -5.03 -8.64 6.76
C PHE A 114 -6.04 -8.70 7.93
N PRO A 115 -5.89 -9.55 8.97
CA PRO A 115 -6.69 -9.46 10.18
C PRO A 115 -6.62 -8.09 10.86
N LEU A 116 -5.41 -7.54 11.02
CA LEU A 116 -5.21 -6.21 11.61
C LEU A 116 -5.86 -5.13 10.75
N MET A 117 -5.60 -5.12 9.44
CA MET A 117 -6.19 -4.14 8.52
C MET A 117 -7.72 -4.22 8.46
N LEU A 118 -8.30 -5.42 8.43
CA LEU A 118 -9.76 -5.63 8.47
C LEU A 118 -10.37 -5.04 9.75
N ARG A 119 -9.80 -5.40 10.90
CA ARG A 119 -10.29 -4.97 12.21
C ARG A 119 -10.16 -3.46 12.39
N SER A 120 -9.00 -2.90 12.07
CA SER A 120 -8.73 -1.48 12.35
C SER A 120 -9.50 -0.54 11.43
N ASN A 121 -9.57 -0.81 10.12
CA ASN A 121 -10.34 0.04 9.20
C ASN A 121 -11.85 -0.01 9.50
N LEU A 122 -12.41 -1.19 9.76
CA LEU A 122 -13.82 -1.31 10.17
C LEU A 122 -14.07 -0.77 11.59
N GLY A 123 -13.06 -0.77 12.47
CA GLY A 123 -13.08 -0.09 13.76
C GLY A 123 -13.15 1.42 13.63
N ALA A 124 -12.23 2.01 12.86
CA ALA A 124 -12.17 3.43 12.54
C ALA A 124 -13.48 3.90 11.88
N LEU A 125 -13.94 3.21 10.83
CA LEU A 125 -15.20 3.54 10.15
C LEU A 125 -16.40 3.45 11.09
N ARG A 126 -16.47 2.45 11.99
CA ARG A 126 -17.59 2.27 12.93
C ARG A 126 -17.80 3.48 13.86
N THR A 127 -16.77 4.29 14.13
CA THR A 127 -16.91 5.56 14.88
C THR A 127 -17.89 6.53 14.20
N GLN A 128 -18.02 6.44 12.87
CA GLN A 128 -18.85 7.33 12.06
C GLN A 128 -20.35 7.04 12.11
N ARG A 129 -20.75 5.88 12.66
CA ARG A 129 -22.17 5.47 12.75
C ARG A 129 -23.07 6.54 13.38
N ARG A 130 -22.57 7.34 14.32
CA ARG A 130 -23.35 8.41 14.97
C ARG A 130 -23.47 9.69 14.13
N TYR A 131 -22.45 10.03 13.34
CA TYR A 131 -22.41 11.24 12.53
C TYR A 131 -23.16 11.09 11.20
N VAL A 132 -23.24 9.86 10.65
CA VAL A 132 -23.99 9.59 9.41
C VAL A 132 -25.50 9.43 9.63
N LYS A 133 -25.94 9.18 10.88
CA LYS A 133 -27.34 8.85 11.20
C LYS A 133 -28.28 10.00 10.78
N GLY A 134 -29.30 9.68 9.99
CA GLY A 134 -30.29 10.65 9.52
C GLY A 134 -29.93 11.35 8.20
N ASN A 135 -28.70 11.18 7.69
CA ASN A 135 -28.33 11.64 6.36
C ASN A 135 -28.23 10.45 5.39
N ARG A 136 -29.26 10.26 4.56
CA ARG A 136 -29.38 9.08 3.67
C ARG A 136 -28.14 8.84 2.80
N ARG A 137 -27.55 9.89 2.21
CA ARG A 137 -26.33 9.77 1.38
C ARG A 137 -25.13 9.26 2.19
N HIS A 138 -24.95 9.78 3.40
CA HIS A 138 -23.86 9.37 4.29
C HIS A 138 -24.07 7.96 4.84
N GLU A 139 -25.31 7.55 5.13
CA GLU A 139 -25.61 6.17 5.53
C GLU A 139 -25.36 5.18 4.38
N GLU A 140 -25.75 5.52 3.15
CA GLU A 140 -25.48 4.72 1.95
C GLU A 140 -23.96 4.57 1.72
N ALA A 141 -23.20 5.66 1.84
CA ALA A 141 -21.74 5.68 1.76
C ALA A 141 -21.07 4.85 2.86
N TYR A 142 -21.49 5.01 4.12
CA TYR A 142 -21.00 4.22 5.25
C TYR A 142 -21.27 2.71 5.08
N ARG A 143 -22.45 2.33 4.58
CA ARG A 143 -22.76 0.93 4.24
C ARG A 143 -21.89 0.41 3.08
N ALA A 144 -21.53 1.28 2.13
CA ALA A 144 -20.59 0.96 1.06
C ALA A 144 -19.15 0.77 1.59
N GLY A 145 -18.66 1.64 2.47
CA GLY A 145 -17.36 1.50 3.14
C GLY A 145 -17.21 0.19 3.91
N ILE A 146 -18.27 -0.27 4.60
CA ILE A 146 -18.27 -1.58 5.24
C ILE A 146 -18.09 -2.72 4.22
N ARG A 147 -18.70 -2.63 3.03
CA ARG A 147 -18.50 -3.62 1.96
C ARG A 147 -17.09 -3.53 1.40
N PHE A 148 -16.64 -2.33 1.05
CA PHE A 148 -15.30 -2.04 0.53
C PHE A 148 -14.19 -2.65 1.41
N TRP A 149 -14.14 -2.30 2.70
CA TRP A 149 -13.10 -2.82 3.61
C TRP A 149 -13.17 -4.35 3.80
N ARG A 150 -14.37 -4.94 3.75
CA ARG A 150 -14.54 -6.40 3.73
C ARG A 150 -14.02 -7.02 2.43
N ASP A 151 -14.29 -6.42 1.27
CA ASP A 151 -13.86 -6.96 -0.02
C ASP A 151 -12.34 -6.89 -0.18
N CYS A 152 -11.71 -5.80 0.30
CA CYS A 152 -10.27 -5.64 0.43
C CYS A 152 -9.66 -6.74 1.32
N TYR A 153 -10.10 -6.86 2.58
CA TYR A 153 -9.33 -7.60 3.61
C TYR A 153 -9.95 -8.90 4.11
N ALA A 154 -11.26 -9.12 4.05
CA ALA A 154 -11.89 -10.27 4.72
C ALA A 154 -11.53 -11.62 4.09
N PHE A 155 -11.55 -11.74 2.77
CA PHE A 155 -11.09 -12.97 2.11
C PHE A 155 -9.58 -13.19 2.28
N LEU A 156 -8.78 -12.12 2.30
CA LEU A 156 -7.34 -12.22 2.56
C LEU A 156 -7.06 -12.62 4.02
N THR A 157 -7.90 -12.20 4.96
CA THR A 157 -7.91 -12.63 6.36
C THR A 157 -8.19 -14.13 6.46
N VAL A 158 -9.22 -14.66 5.78
CA VAL A 158 -9.48 -16.12 5.70
C VAL A 158 -8.24 -16.86 5.19
N ALA A 159 -7.67 -16.41 4.07
CA ALA A 159 -6.50 -17.02 3.45
C ALA A 159 -5.27 -17.03 4.37
N GLN A 160 -4.95 -15.90 5.00
CA GLN A 160 -3.79 -15.77 5.89
C GLN A 160 -4.00 -16.54 7.19
N THR A 161 -5.21 -16.52 7.77
CA THR A 161 -5.57 -17.29 8.97
C THR A 161 -5.38 -18.78 8.75
N ARG A 162 -5.81 -19.30 7.59
CA ARG A 162 -5.57 -20.71 7.23
C ARG A 162 -4.08 -21.02 7.09
N THR A 163 -3.30 -20.19 6.40
CA THR A 163 -1.85 -20.40 6.29
C THR A 163 -1.14 -20.31 7.66
N ARG A 164 -1.63 -19.50 8.59
CA ARG A 164 -1.15 -19.46 9.99
C ARG A 164 -1.46 -20.77 10.74
N PHE A 165 -2.63 -21.36 10.55
CA PHE A 165 -2.94 -22.72 11.06
C PHE A 165 -2.02 -23.79 10.47
N GLU A 166 -1.80 -23.77 9.14
CA GLU A 166 -0.90 -24.72 8.45
C GLU A 166 0.55 -24.62 8.95
N LYS A 167 0.98 -23.42 9.37
CA LYS A 167 2.28 -23.15 10.02
C LYS A 167 2.32 -23.36 11.55
N ARG A 168 1.19 -23.70 12.18
CA ARG A 168 1.03 -23.82 13.66
C ARG A 168 1.25 -22.50 14.42
N GLU A 169 1.04 -21.35 13.78
CA GLU A 169 1.13 -20.02 14.40
C GLU A 169 -0.16 -19.70 15.20
N TRP A 170 -0.46 -20.49 16.24
CA TRP A 170 -1.78 -20.52 16.90
C TRP A 170 -2.30 -19.16 17.37
N LEU A 171 -1.47 -18.35 18.04
CA LEU A 171 -1.87 -17.01 18.51
C LEU A 171 -2.22 -16.07 17.34
N ALA A 172 -1.47 -16.16 16.24
CA ALA A 172 -1.68 -15.32 15.06
C ALA A 172 -2.88 -15.81 14.22
N ALA A 173 -3.18 -17.11 14.26
CA ALA A 173 -4.39 -17.69 13.69
C ALA A 173 -5.64 -17.32 14.51
N LEU A 174 -5.56 -17.35 15.85
CA LEU A 174 -6.65 -16.94 16.75
C LEU A 174 -7.05 -15.47 16.51
N ARG A 175 -6.08 -14.55 16.37
CA ARG A 175 -6.36 -13.15 15.97
C ARG A 175 -7.13 -13.06 14.64
N GLY A 176 -6.81 -13.94 13.70
CA GLY A 176 -7.53 -14.09 12.42
C GLY A 176 -8.96 -14.57 12.59
N VAL A 177 -9.18 -15.62 13.38
CA VAL A 177 -10.52 -16.15 13.71
C VAL A 177 -11.38 -15.10 14.41
N LEU A 178 -10.84 -14.37 15.39
CA LEU A 178 -11.55 -13.30 16.09
C LEU A 178 -11.95 -12.15 15.14
N ALA A 179 -11.05 -11.73 14.25
CA ALA A 179 -11.36 -10.72 13.23
C ALA A 179 -12.45 -11.20 12.26
N LEU A 180 -12.45 -12.48 11.88
CA LEU A 180 -13.51 -13.07 11.05
C LEU A 180 -14.84 -13.14 11.81
N LEU A 181 -14.87 -13.65 13.04
CA LEU A 181 -16.09 -13.74 13.85
C LEU A 181 -16.76 -12.36 14.02
N GLN A 182 -15.97 -11.33 14.31
CA GLN A 182 -16.47 -9.98 14.58
C GLN A 182 -16.92 -9.22 13.31
N TYR A 183 -16.25 -9.41 12.17
CA TYR A 183 -16.46 -8.57 10.98
C TYR A 183 -16.92 -9.31 9.71
N TYR A 184 -16.68 -10.61 9.60
CA TYR A 184 -17.01 -11.45 8.43
C TYR A 184 -17.23 -12.93 8.82
N PRO A 185 -18.23 -13.25 9.66
CA PRO A 185 -18.43 -14.61 10.19
C PRO A 185 -18.70 -15.65 9.10
N GLN A 186 -19.27 -15.24 7.95
CA GLN A 186 -19.43 -16.08 6.76
C GLN A 186 -18.09 -16.56 6.14
N GLY A 187 -16.95 -16.00 6.58
CA GLY A 187 -15.61 -16.48 6.23
C GLY A 187 -15.13 -17.66 7.07
N LEU A 188 -15.74 -17.96 8.21
CA LEU A 188 -15.30 -19.05 9.09
C LEU A 188 -15.43 -20.45 8.44
N PRO A 189 -16.54 -20.81 7.76
CA PRO A 189 -16.63 -22.10 7.05
C PRO A 189 -15.59 -22.26 5.93
N LEU A 190 -15.13 -21.15 5.35
CA LEU A 190 -14.10 -21.19 4.29
C LEU A 190 -12.75 -21.66 4.84
N LEU A 191 -12.45 -21.49 6.14
CA LEU A 191 -11.20 -21.96 6.75
C LEU A 191 -11.00 -23.47 6.58
N ALA A 192 -12.08 -24.26 6.63
CA ALA A 192 -12.04 -25.71 6.36
C ALA A 192 -11.79 -26.02 4.87
N ASN A 193 -12.36 -25.23 3.96
CA ASN A 193 -12.31 -25.48 2.51
C ASN A 193 -11.04 -24.90 1.83
N GLY A 194 -9.92 -25.59 2.01
CA GLY A 194 -8.63 -25.20 1.43
C GLY A 194 -8.62 -25.09 -0.11
N ARG A 195 -9.26 -26.04 -0.82
CA ARG A 195 -9.37 -25.99 -2.29
C ARG A 195 -10.20 -24.78 -2.74
N GLY A 196 -11.30 -24.48 -2.05
CA GLY A 196 -12.12 -23.29 -2.31
C GLY A 196 -11.39 -21.96 -2.08
N ILE A 197 -10.51 -21.90 -1.08
CA ILE A 197 -9.61 -20.75 -0.87
C ILE A 197 -8.61 -20.63 -2.03
N GLU A 198 -7.93 -21.70 -2.43
CA GLU A 198 -6.98 -21.65 -3.56
C GLU A 198 -7.65 -21.30 -4.90
N ARG A 199 -8.88 -21.81 -5.13
CA ARG A 199 -9.72 -21.43 -6.27
C ARG A 199 -10.01 -19.93 -6.26
N ARG A 200 -10.56 -19.38 -5.17
CA ARG A 200 -10.82 -17.92 -5.04
C ARG A 200 -9.57 -17.06 -5.10
N LYS A 201 -8.44 -17.51 -4.54
CA LYS A 201 -7.12 -16.83 -4.68
C LYS A 201 -6.71 -16.78 -6.15
N ALA A 202 -6.82 -17.90 -6.87
CA ALA A 202 -6.47 -17.98 -8.28
C ALA A 202 -7.38 -17.10 -9.16
N THR A 203 -8.70 -17.08 -8.90
CA THR A 203 -9.66 -16.19 -9.58
C THR A 203 -9.32 -14.71 -9.32
N ARG A 204 -9.25 -14.27 -8.05
CA ARG A 204 -8.87 -12.88 -7.71
C ARG A 204 -7.52 -12.46 -8.31
N TRP A 205 -6.54 -13.36 -8.32
CA TRP A 205 -5.25 -13.11 -8.97
C TRP A 205 -5.39 -12.97 -10.49
N LEU A 206 -6.17 -13.84 -11.14
CA LEU A 206 -6.40 -13.78 -12.59
C LEU A 206 -7.10 -12.48 -12.99
N ASP A 207 -8.13 -12.07 -12.25
CA ASP A 207 -8.89 -10.85 -12.56
C ASP A 207 -8.01 -9.61 -12.37
N SER A 208 -7.25 -9.55 -11.28
CA SER A 208 -6.27 -8.49 -11.03
C SER A 208 -5.20 -8.39 -12.13
N ARG A 209 -4.69 -9.53 -12.63
CA ARG A 209 -3.68 -9.55 -13.71
C ARG A 209 -4.26 -9.31 -15.10
N LYS A 210 -5.52 -9.71 -15.36
CA LYS A 210 -6.25 -9.31 -16.58
C LYS A 210 -6.46 -7.80 -16.61
N GLN A 211 -6.78 -7.17 -15.48
CA GLN A 211 -6.95 -5.72 -15.41
C GLN A 211 -5.61 -4.99 -15.62
N GLU A 212 -4.54 -5.43 -14.95
CA GLU A 212 -3.19 -4.89 -15.18
C GLU A 212 -2.75 -5.02 -16.65
N LEU A 213 -3.05 -6.16 -17.28
CA LEU A 213 -2.79 -6.37 -18.70
C LEU A 213 -3.57 -5.38 -19.58
N ARG A 214 -4.87 -5.16 -19.32
CA ARG A 214 -5.68 -4.18 -20.06
C ARG A 214 -5.10 -2.77 -19.96
N ILE A 215 -4.71 -2.34 -18.75
CA ILE A 215 -4.12 -1.01 -18.53
C ILE A 215 -2.80 -0.87 -19.31
N SER A 216 -1.88 -1.84 -19.20
CA SER A 216 -0.65 -1.86 -19.98
C SER A 216 -0.91 -1.91 -21.50
N GLU A 217 -1.95 -2.61 -21.97
CA GLU A 217 -2.31 -2.65 -23.39
C GLU A 217 -2.85 -1.32 -23.92
N VAL A 218 -3.59 -0.56 -23.11
CA VAL A 218 -4.02 0.81 -23.44
C VAL A 218 -2.81 1.75 -23.46
N GLN A 219 -1.99 1.76 -22.40
CA GLN A 219 -0.77 2.59 -22.34
C GLN A 219 0.19 2.31 -23.52
N LEU A 220 0.34 1.05 -23.93
CA LEU A 220 1.16 0.67 -25.10
C LEU A 220 0.59 1.22 -26.42
N ARG A 221 -0.74 1.26 -26.58
CA ARG A 221 -1.39 1.86 -27.77
C ARG A 221 -1.20 3.37 -27.80
N ASP A 222 -1.39 4.04 -26.67
CA ASP A 222 -1.28 5.50 -26.60
C ASP A 222 0.16 5.99 -26.73
N ARG A 223 1.13 5.29 -26.13
CA ARG A 223 2.56 5.55 -26.38
C ARG A 223 2.94 5.35 -27.85
N ARG A 224 2.40 4.33 -28.53
CA ARG A 224 2.64 4.13 -29.97
C ARG A 224 2.07 5.28 -30.81
N ARG A 225 0.85 5.75 -30.49
CA ARG A 225 0.26 6.93 -31.17
C ARG A 225 1.12 8.17 -30.99
N ARG A 226 1.63 8.41 -29.77
CA ARG A 226 2.56 9.53 -29.48
C ARG A 226 3.88 9.39 -30.25
N LEU A 227 4.43 8.18 -30.37
CA LEU A 227 5.63 7.94 -31.17
C LEU A 227 5.40 8.27 -32.65
N HIS A 228 4.27 7.89 -33.23
CA HIS A 228 3.93 8.27 -34.61
C HIS A 228 3.81 9.78 -34.76
N ALA A 229 3.09 10.46 -33.86
CA ALA A 229 2.96 11.91 -33.88
C ALA A 229 4.33 12.63 -33.78
N LEU A 230 5.23 12.18 -32.89
CA LEU A 230 6.58 12.75 -32.75
C LEU A 230 7.51 12.49 -33.94
N ILE A 231 7.24 11.44 -34.73
CA ILE A 231 7.97 11.13 -35.98
C ILE A 231 7.40 11.93 -37.17
N GLU A 232 6.11 12.26 -37.14
CA GLU A 232 5.44 13.12 -38.12
C GLU A 232 5.71 14.63 -37.89
N GLU A 233 6.17 15.00 -36.69
CA GLU A 233 6.46 16.38 -36.29
C GLU A 233 7.88 16.80 -36.68
N SER A 234 8.00 17.72 -37.66
CA SER A 234 9.27 18.22 -38.18
C SER A 234 10.06 19.07 -37.16
N GLY A 235 10.87 18.44 -36.32
CA GLY A 235 11.73 19.11 -35.34
C GLY A 235 12.86 18.21 -34.80
N ASP A 236 13.73 18.77 -33.96
CA ASP A 236 14.84 18.07 -33.29
C ASP A 236 14.33 17.17 -32.14
N ASN A 237 13.59 16.13 -32.52
CA ASN A 237 12.87 15.23 -31.63
C ASN A 237 13.56 13.85 -31.49
N GLU A 238 14.72 13.63 -32.12
CA GLU A 238 15.37 12.30 -32.22
C GLU A 238 15.56 11.63 -30.85
N ARG A 239 16.03 12.40 -29.87
CA ARG A 239 16.26 11.91 -28.50
C ARG A 239 14.96 11.47 -27.80
N GLN A 240 13.85 12.20 -28.03
CA GLN A 240 12.53 11.85 -27.47
C GLN A 240 11.94 10.62 -28.16
N VAL A 241 12.16 10.50 -29.47
CA VAL A 241 11.77 9.35 -30.28
C VAL A 241 12.48 8.09 -29.81
N GLU A 242 13.79 8.14 -29.54
CA GLU A 242 14.56 6.96 -29.08
C GLU A 242 14.18 6.56 -27.65
N GLU A 243 14.09 7.51 -26.72
CA GLU A 243 13.62 7.25 -25.34
C GLU A 243 12.22 6.60 -25.34
N LEU A 244 11.32 7.07 -26.20
CA LEU A 244 9.97 6.50 -26.31
C LEU A 244 9.96 5.11 -26.96
N LYS A 245 10.87 4.79 -27.90
CA LYS A 245 11.06 3.42 -28.43
C LYS A 245 11.52 2.46 -27.35
N ASP A 246 12.48 2.84 -26.51
CA ASP A 246 12.98 2.01 -25.42
C ASP A 246 11.87 1.69 -24.41
N ILE A 247 11.13 2.71 -23.96
CA ILE A 247 9.95 2.56 -23.08
C ILE A 247 8.88 1.65 -23.72
N LEU A 248 8.66 1.74 -25.03
CA LEU A 248 7.74 0.86 -25.76
C LEU A 248 8.24 -0.59 -25.81
N SER A 249 9.56 -0.81 -25.92
CA SER A 249 10.16 -2.15 -25.93
C SER A 249 9.95 -2.87 -24.58
N ASP A 250 10.09 -2.15 -23.47
CA ASP A 250 9.94 -2.67 -22.11
C ASP A 250 8.49 -2.93 -21.74
N GLU A 251 7.58 -2.00 -22.06
CA GLU A 251 6.15 -2.24 -21.85
C GLU A 251 5.66 -3.43 -22.71
N ARG A 252 6.21 -3.64 -23.93
CA ARG A 252 5.93 -4.82 -24.76
C ARG A 252 6.43 -6.11 -24.11
N ARG A 253 7.66 -6.14 -23.56
CA ARG A 253 8.18 -7.28 -22.77
C ARG A 253 7.29 -7.60 -21.57
N LYS A 254 6.88 -6.57 -20.81
CA LYS A 254 5.99 -6.67 -19.65
C LYS A 254 4.62 -7.24 -20.01
N VAL A 255 3.98 -6.73 -21.07
CA VAL A 255 2.68 -7.23 -21.61
C VAL A 255 2.77 -8.71 -22.01
N GLN A 256 3.81 -9.12 -22.74
CA GLN A 256 4.02 -10.53 -23.09
C GLN A 256 4.21 -11.42 -21.84
N GLY A 257 5.01 -10.95 -20.87
CA GLY A 257 5.23 -11.62 -19.59
C GLY A 257 3.96 -11.78 -18.75
N LEU A 258 3.04 -10.81 -18.78
CA LEU A 258 1.73 -10.89 -18.14
C LEU A 258 0.83 -11.93 -18.84
N LYS A 259 0.73 -11.89 -20.18
CA LYS A 259 -0.06 -12.87 -20.96
C LYS A 259 0.38 -14.31 -20.69
N LYS A 260 1.70 -14.59 -20.66
CA LYS A 260 2.25 -15.92 -20.35
C LYS A 260 1.88 -16.37 -18.93
N ARG A 261 1.98 -15.48 -17.94
CA ARG A 261 1.62 -15.77 -16.54
C ARG A 261 0.11 -16.03 -16.37
N ILE A 262 -0.74 -15.24 -17.01
CA ILE A 262 -2.21 -15.44 -17.01
C ILE A 262 -2.56 -16.81 -17.61
N ARG A 263 -2.07 -17.12 -18.83
CA ARG A 263 -2.32 -18.42 -19.49
C ARG A 263 -1.92 -19.62 -18.62
N ARG A 264 -0.76 -19.55 -17.94
CA ARG A 264 -0.29 -20.60 -17.02
C ARG A 264 -1.21 -20.76 -15.80
N ARG A 265 -1.66 -19.67 -15.17
CA ARG A 265 -2.53 -19.75 -13.99
C ARG A 265 -3.96 -20.16 -14.35
N SER A 266 -4.48 -19.77 -15.52
CA SER A 266 -5.79 -20.22 -16.02
C SER A 266 -5.83 -21.73 -16.23
N ARG A 267 -4.79 -22.33 -16.83
CA ARG A 267 -4.68 -23.80 -16.96
C ARG A 267 -4.71 -24.49 -15.61
N ARG A 268 -3.90 -24.00 -14.65
CA ARG A 268 -3.89 -24.53 -13.28
C ARG A 268 -5.23 -24.40 -12.53
N LEU A 269 -6.05 -23.40 -12.89
CA LEU A 269 -7.40 -23.27 -12.35
C LEU A 269 -8.36 -24.28 -13.00
N GLN A 270 -8.22 -24.56 -14.30
CA GLN A 270 -8.98 -25.61 -15.00
C GLN A 270 -8.60 -27.02 -14.52
N GLU A 271 -7.33 -27.25 -14.16
CA GLU A 271 -6.85 -28.48 -13.51
C GLU A 271 -7.52 -28.65 -12.13
N LEU A 272 -7.51 -27.61 -11.29
CA LEU A 272 -8.19 -27.60 -9.98
C LEU A 272 -9.71 -27.83 -10.05
N ASP A 273 -10.36 -27.48 -11.16
CA ASP A 273 -11.78 -27.70 -11.40
C ASP A 273 -12.08 -29.12 -11.95
N ARG A 274 -11.09 -29.79 -12.57
CA ARG A 274 -11.22 -31.16 -13.10
C ARG A 274 -11.04 -32.24 -12.03
N ASP A 275 -10.20 -32.03 -11.02
CA ASP A 275 -9.91 -33.00 -9.95
C ASP A 275 -11.03 -33.12 -8.89
N THR A 276 -12.30 -33.10 -9.33
CA THR A 276 -13.50 -33.17 -8.50
C THR A 276 -14.00 -34.63 -8.36
N GLN A 277 -13.10 -35.53 -7.98
CA GLN A 277 -13.43 -36.83 -7.36
C GLN A 277 -12.51 -37.07 -6.14
N PRO A 278 -12.98 -37.80 -5.11
CA PRO A 278 -12.28 -37.90 -3.83
C PRO A 278 -11.14 -38.94 -3.86
N GLY A 279 -9.93 -38.53 -3.46
CA GLY A 279 -8.75 -39.38 -3.41
C GLY A 279 -7.69 -38.89 -2.40
N LEU A 280 -7.08 -39.86 -1.72
CA LEU A 280 -6.32 -39.85 -0.45
C LEU A 280 -5.03 -38.98 -0.34
N THR A 281 -4.32 -39.11 0.79
CA THR A 281 -3.30 -38.22 1.40
C THR A 281 -1.81 -38.56 1.15
N HIS A 282 -0.91 -37.67 1.64
CA HIS A 282 0.56 -37.76 1.81
C HIS A 282 1.46 -37.43 0.58
N ARG A 283 2.74 -36.99 0.70
CA ARG A 283 3.68 -36.82 1.86
C ARG A 283 4.66 -35.60 1.67
N ILE A 284 5.69 -35.48 2.53
CA ILE A 284 6.49 -34.26 2.85
C ILE A 284 7.97 -34.33 2.36
N ARG A 285 8.62 -33.21 1.97
CA ARG A 285 10.01 -32.85 2.38
C ARG A 285 10.44 -31.37 2.16
N ARG A 286 11.35 -30.87 3.03
CA ARG A 286 12.08 -29.56 3.01
C ARG A 286 13.46 -29.70 2.31
N ILE A 287 14.14 -28.59 1.97
CA ILE A 287 15.55 -28.18 2.31
C ILE A 287 15.69 -26.62 2.11
N SER A 288 16.74 -25.94 2.63
CA SER A 288 16.84 -24.48 2.89
C SER A 288 18.28 -23.87 2.82
N GLY A 289 18.41 -22.52 2.67
CA GLY A 289 19.63 -21.68 2.86
C GLY A 289 20.22 -21.01 1.59
N ARG A 290 21.06 -19.95 1.58
CA ARG A 290 21.42 -18.80 2.50
C ARG A 290 22.19 -17.71 1.66
N ILE A 291 22.52 -16.51 2.18
CA ILE A 291 23.09 -15.32 1.45
C ILE A 291 24.34 -14.71 2.19
N GLY A 292 25.20 -13.90 1.53
CA GLY A 292 26.25 -13.03 2.13
C GLY A 292 26.59 -11.74 1.31
N PRO A 293 27.31 -10.70 1.87
CA PRO A 293 27.12 -9.26 1.52
C PRO A 293 28.39 -8.31 1.46
N ALA A 294 28.17 -6.97 1.53
CA ALA A 294 29.08 -5.84 1.94
C ALA A 294 30.01 -5.18 0.84
N GLU A 295 30.55 -3.93 0.89
CA GLU A 295 30.49 -2.71 1.79
C GLU A 295 30.98 -1.38 1.08
N SER A 296 31.37 -0.29 1.78
CA SER A 296 31.39 1.14 1.30
C SER A 296 32.56 2.08 1.80
N GLY A 297 32.49 3.41 1.55
CA GLY A 297 33.30 4.47 2.24
C GLY A 297 33.33 5.92 1.65
N MET A 298 33.02 7.00 2.44
CA MET A 298 33.16 8.44 2.05
C MET A 298 32.84 9.50 3.17
N PRO A 299 33.70 10.51 3.49
CA PRO A 299 33.32 11.69 4.34
C PRO A 299 34.08 13.08 4.18
N ALA A 300 33.38 14.24 4.21
CA ALA A 300 33.85 15.57 4.72
C ALA A 300 32.66 16.55 5.01
N ALA A 301 32.80 17.56 5.91
CA ALA A 301 31.69 18.00 6.81
C ALA A 301 30.95 19.36 6.58
N ILE A 302 29.78 19.49 7.23
CA ILE A 302 28.59 20.32 6.89
C ILE A 302 27.79 20.70 8.21
N PRO A 303 26.90 21.74 8.32
CA PRO A 303 26.17 22.13 9.58
C PRO A 303 25.05 21.18 10.06
N THR A 304 24.76 21.07 11.38
CA THR A 304 24.12 19.85 11.96
C THR A 304 22.63 19.93 12.38
N VAL A 305 21.83 18.92 12.02
CA VAL A 305 20.45 18.64 12.51
C VAL A 305 20.36 17.27 13.19
N ALA A 306 19.53 17.10 14.22
CA ALA A 306 19.29 15.79 14.87
C ALA A 306 17.98 15.13 14.39
N LEU A 307 18.04 13.85 14.01
CA LEU A 307 16.87 13.02 13.70
C LEU A 307 16.63 12.00 14.80
N LEU A 308 15.42 12.00 15.36
CA LEU A 308 14.98 11.06 16.41
C LEU A 308 13.82 10.18 15.88
N PRO A 309 14.04 8.89 15.59
CA PRO A 309 12.97 7.93 15.31
C PRO A 309 12.32 7.50 16.64
N TRP A 310 11.37 8.30 17.11
CA TRP A 310 10.71 8.08 18.42
C TRP A 310 9.95 6.74 18.47
N GLY A 311 10.11 6.02 19.60
CA GLY A 311 9.12 5.05 20.08
C GLY A 311 9.47 3.56 20.02
N ASN A 312 10.62 3.15 19.49
CA ASN A 312 11.09 1.75 19.57
C ASN A 312 12.62 1.69 19.74
N VAL A 313 13.10 0.60 20.32
CA VAL A 313 14.53 0.23 20.30
C VAL A 313 14.91 -0.19 18.88
N LEU A 314 16.05 0.26 18.37
CA LEU A 314 16.42 0.07 16.97
C LEU A 314 16.60 -1.41 16.61
N GLU A 315 17.19 -2.21 17.50
CA GLU A 315 17.38 -3.66 17.29
C GLU A 315 16.04 -4.39 17.09
N ASP A 316 14.94 -3.92 17.67
CA ASP A 316 13.62 -4.52 17.44
C ASP A 316 13.16 -4.40 15.98
N TYR A 317 13.71 -3.44 15.23
CA TYR A 317 13.55 -3.29 13.79
C TYR A 317 14.62 -4.05 13.00
N LEU A 318 15.88 -4.01 13.43
CA LEU A 318 17.01 -4.66 12.74
C LEU A 318 16.94 -6.20 12.80
N ASP A 319 16.56 -6.76 13.96
CA ASP A 319 16.33 -8.19 14.17
C ASP A 319 15.30 -8.74 13.15
N MET A 320 14.26 -7.95 12.81
CA MET A 320 13.22 -8.37 11.85
C MET A 320 13.71 -8.44 10.40
N ILE A 321 14.77 -7.70 10.05
CA ILE A 321 15.38 -7.70 8.72
C ILE A 321 16.70 -8.48 8.68
N GLY A 322 17.12 -9.07 9.80
CA GLY A 322 18.30 -9.93 9.90
C GLY A 322 19.62 -9.16 9.85
N LEU A 323 19.63 -7.92 10.34
CA LEU A 323 20.82 -7.08 10.46
C LEU A 323 21.17 -6.89 11.93
N SER A 324 22.45 -6.83 12.25
CA SER A 324 22.93 -6.38 13.56
C SER A 324 22.94 -4.85 13.66
N LEU A 325 23.14 -4.32 14.87
CA LEU A 325 23.42 -2.90 15.07
C LEU A 325 24.71 -2.48 14.34
N ASP A 326 25.69 -3.38 14.24
CA ASP A 326 26.95 -3.14 13.54
C ASP A 326 26.71 -3.02 12.02
N ASP A 327 25.96 -3.96 11.42
CA ASP A 327 25.54 -3.87 10.01
C ASP A 327 24.73 -2.59 9.72
N PHE A 328 23.98 -2.09 10.71
CA PHE A 328 23.26 -0.82 10.60
C PHE A 328 24.18 0.40 10.60
N LEU A 329 25.20 0.39 11.46
CA LEU A 329 26.13 1.50 11.63
C LEU A 329 27.17 1.59 10.50
N THR A 330 27.59 0.45 9.92
CA THR A 330 28.58 0.45 8.83
C THR A 330 27.91 0.40 7.45
N ALA A 331 27.07 -0.61 7.18
CA ALA A 331 26.73 -1.02 5.82
C ALA A 331 25.36 -0.54 5.31
N TYR A 332 24.37 -0.38 6.20
CA TYR A 332 22.97 -0.39 5.79
C TYR A 332 22.36 1.00 5.53
N ARG A 333 22.43 1.46 4.29
CA ARG A 333 21.80 2.74 3.86
C ARG A 333 20.31 2.64 3.49
N GLY A 334 19.67 1.49 3.73
CA GLY A 334 18.34 1.16 3.17
C GLY A 334 17.12 1.76 3.89
N THR A 335 17.29 2.54 4.95
CA THR A 335 16.16 3.07 5.74
C THR A 335 15.66 4.43 5.25
N TRP A 336 14.43 4.75 5.63
CA TRP A 336 13.88 6.10 5.49
C TRP A 336 14.72 7.15 6.22
N MET A 337 15.39 6.79 7.33
CA MET A 337 16.23 7.70 8.11
C MET A 337 17.43 8.17 7.29
N PHE A 338 18.12 7.25 6.61
CA PHE A 338 19.20 7.61 5.68
C PHE A 338 18.68 8.42 4.49
N GLY A 339 17.47 8.15 4.00
CA GLY A 339 16.83 9.03 3.00
C GLY A 339 16.64 10.49 3.44
N TYR A 340 16.41 10.75 4.73
CA TYR A 340 16.42 12.12 5.27
C TYR A 340 17.82 12.66 5.48
N VAL A 341 18.79 11.84 5.92
CA VAL A 341 20.20 12.22 6.01
C VAL A 341 20.73 12.65 4.63
N ASP A 342 20.53 11.83 3.60
CA ASP A 342 20.90 12.10 2.20
C ASP A 342 20.24 13.39 1.67
N ALA A 343 18.98 13.66 2.05
CA ALA A 343 18.25 14.85 1.62
C ALA A 343 18.76 16.12 2.31
N LEU A 344 19.11 16.03 3.60
CA LEU A 344 19.70 17.12 4.37
C LEU A 344 21.15 17.39 3.93
N GLU A 345 21.95 16.34 3.68
CA GLU A 345 23.32 16.44 3.18
C GLU A 345 23.37 17.18 1.83
N ARG A 346 22.45 16.87 0.91
CA ARG A 346 22.31 17.55 -0.40
C ARG A 346 22.07 19.06 -0.32
N VAL A 347 21.46 19.55 0.76
CA VAL A 347 21.23 21.00 0.99
C VAL A 347 22.28 21.62 1.91
N GLY A 348 23.40 20.91 2.13
CA GLY A 348 24.44 21.37 3.03
C GLY A 348 24.01 21.34 4.49
N VAL A 349 23.39 20.25 4.94
CA VAL A 349 23.10 19.97 6.37
C VAL A 349 23.57 18.55 6.78
N ARG A 350 24.63 18.47 7.60
CA ARG A 350 25.04 17.28 8.37
C ARG A 350 23.90 16.85 9.26
N THR A 351 23.78 15.55 9.48
CA THR A 351 22.71 15.00 10.30
C THR A 351 23.26 14.05 11.36
N VAL A 352 22.75 14.14 12.58
CA VAL A 352 23.01 13.22 13.69
C VAL A 352 21.77 12.39 13.90
N LEU A 353 21.85 11.09 13.62
CA LEU A 353 20.78 10.15 13.92
C LEU A 353 20.93 9.69 15.38
N VAL A 354 19.96 10.03 16.23
CA VAL A 354 19.94 9.60 17.63
C VAL A 354 19.01 8.40 17.73
N ILE A 355 19.54 7.26 18.13
CA ILE A 355 18.86 5.96 18.16
C ILE A 355 18.98 5.34 19.55
N TRP A 356 17.93 4.65 19.97
CA TRP A 356 17.91 3.92 21.24
C TRP A 356 18.30 2.48 20.98
N SER A 357 19.40 2.04 21.58
CA SER A 357 19.92 0.67 21.46
C SER A 357 19.47 -0.17 22.66
N ARG A 358 19.40 -1.49 22.48
CA ARG A 358 19.24 -2.46 23.57
C ARG A 358 20.54 -2.68 24.35
N ASN A 359 21.68 -2.21 23.83
CA ASN A 359 23.05 -2.52 24.29
C ASN A 359 23.84 -1.29 24.78
N VAL A 360 23.28 -0.08 24.73
CA VAL A 360 23.91 1.20 25.14
C VAL A 360 22.89 2.11 25.80
#